data_AF-A0A7K1CB28-F1
#
_entry.id   AF-A0A7K1CB28-F1
#
_cell.length_a   1.000
_cell.length_b   1.000
_cell.length_c   1.000
_cell.angle_alpha   90.00
_cell.angle_beta   90.00
_cell.angle_gamma   90.00
#
_symmetry.space_group_name_H-M   'P 1'
#
loop_
_entity.id
_entity.type
_entity.pdbx_description
1 polymer ?
#
loop_
_entity_poly.entity_id
_entity_poly.type
_entity_poly.pdbx_seq_one_letter_code
_entity_poly.pdbx_strand_id
1 'polypeptide(L)'
;MESGDEIEIALKDLIETREAMYQSKAAFGRFSQIVSQHAAPMILDIGGRNRSGKPIMPRFSTNAVHVVTDIVNGPDVDVVGDAHRLSSLFTTNSFDFAVSIDVFEHLLMPWKVVVELNRVLKPGGRVWVSSHQTIGLHDLPWDFWRFS
;
A
#
# COMPACT_ATOMS: atom_id res chain seq x y z
N MET A 1 44.06 15.67 10.15
CA MET A 1 43.01 14.64 10.13
C MET A 1 42.42 14.66 11.53
N GLU A 2 41.22 15.18 11.70
CA GLU A 2 40.54 15.16 13.00
C GLU A 2 40.15 13.71 13.32
N SER A 3 40.44 13.26 14.54
CA SER A 3 39.99 11.96 15.03
C SER A 3 38.48 11.99 15.14
N GLY A 4 37.78 11.15 14.38
CA GLY A 4 36.33 11.02 14.54
C GLY A 4 35.99 10.39 15.89
N ASP A 5 34.86 10.81 16.46
CA ASP A 5 34.30 10.18 17.66
C ASP A 5 33.60 8.87 17.28
N GLU A 6 33.84 7.81 18.05
CA GLU A 6 33.06 6.57 17.97
C GLU A 6 31.79 6.71 18.81
N ILE A 7 30.64 6.33 18.23
CA ILE A 7 29.35 6.33 18.92
C ILE A 7 28.80 4.90 18.90
N GLU A 8 28.44 4.39 20.07
CA GLU A 8 27.72 3.13 20.20
C GLU A 8 26.22 3.42 20.39
N ILE A 9 25.38 2.86 19.50
CA ILE A 9 23.92 2.99 19.56
C ILE A 9 23.27 1.65 19.28
N ALA A 10 22.22 1.31 20.03
CA ALA A 10 21.47 0.10 19.74
C ALA A 10 20.61 0.28 18.48
N LEU A 11 20.52 -0.77 17.66
CA LEU A 11 19.62 -0.78 16.49
C LEU A 11 18.17 -0.47 16.89
N LYS A 12 17.75 -0.89 18.09
CA LYS A 12 16.43 -0.59 18.64
C LYS A 12 16.20 0.91 18.77
N ASP A 13 17.18 1.65 19.30
CA ASP A 13 17.07 3.10 19.52
C ASP A 13 16.99 3.85 18.19
N LEU A 14 17.73 3.40 17.18
CA LEU A 14 17.62 3.92 15.81
C LEU A 14 16.22 3.70 15.24
N ILE A 15 15.63 2.52 15.43
CA ILE A 15 14.28 2.20 14.97
C ILE A 15 13.24 3.07 15.69
N GLU A 16 13.31 3.17 17.02
CA GLU A 16 12.38 3.97 17.82
C GLU A 16 12.46 5.46 17.44
N THR A 17 13.68 5.98 17.27
CA THR A 17 13.90 7.36 16.81
C THR A 17 13.30 7.56 15.42
N ARG A 18 13.50 6.61 14.51
CA ARG A 18 12.94 6.66 13.15
C ARG A 18 11.41 6.65 13.17
N GLU A 19 10.81 5.75 13.94
CA GLU A 19 9.35 5.66 14.10
C GLU A 19 8.76 6.94 14.70
N ALA A 20 9.46 7.58 15.64
CA ALA A 20 9.05 8.85 16.23
C ALA A 20 9.16 10.04 15.25
N MET A 21 10.12 10.00 14.33
CA MET A 21 10.32 11.06 13.33
C MET A 21 9.28 11.05 12.21
N TYR A 22 8.81 9.88 11.77
CA TYR A 22 7.91 9.78 10.62
C TYR A 22 6.45 9.60 11.01
N GLN A 23 5.58 10.43 10.44
CA GLN A 23 4.15 10.40 10.71
C GLN A 23 3.42 9.22 10.05
N SER A 24 4.09 8.38 9.27
CA SER A 24 3.48 7.28 8.50
C SER A 24 2.71 6.30 9.39
N LYS A 25 3.26 5.95 10.57
CA LYS A 25 2.60 5.05 11.54
C LYS A 25 1.31 5.68 12.09
N ALA A 26 1.35 6.96 12.44
CA ALA A 26 0.18 7.70 12.89
C ALA A 26 -0.87 7.87 11.77
N ALA A 27 -0.43 8.10 10.53
CA ALA A 27 -1.31 8.22 9.37
C ALA A 27 -2.01 6.89 9.06
N PHE A 28 -1.30 5.76 9.09
CA PHE A 28 -1.89 4.44 8.94
C PHE A 28 -2.84 4.10 10.08
N GLY A 29 -2.50 4.48 11.32
CA GLY A 29 -3.39 4.35 12.48
C GLY A 29 -4.71 5.09 12.28
N ARG A 30 -4.67 6.34 11.79
CA ARG A 30 -5.89 7.11 11.44
C ARG A 30 -6.70 6.41 10.35
N PHE A 31 -6.04 5.97 9.26
CA PHE A 31 -6.72 5.23 8.19
C PHE A 31 -7.42 3.98 8.74
N SER A 32 -6.72 3.18 9.54
CA SER A 32 -7.26 1.96 10.15
C SER A 32 -8.45 2.25 11.07
N GLN A 33 -8.42 3.35 11.82
CA GLN A 33 -9.54 3.79 12.65
C GLN A 33 -10.77 4.20 11.81
N ILE A 34 -10.56 4.84 10.66
CA ILE A 34 -11.64 5.19 9.74
C ILE A 34 -12.27 3.93 9.15
N VAL A 35 -11.43 2.96 8.74
CA VAL A 35 -11.92 1.68 8.20
C VAL A 35 -12.71 0.91 9.25
N SER A 36 -12.24 0.88 10.51
CA SER A 36 -12.90 0.13 11.59
C SER A 36 -14.25 0.70 12.02
N GLN A 37 -14.50 1.98 11.77
CA GLN A 37 -15.80 2.63 11.97
C GLN A 37 -16.81 2.26 10.89
N HIS A 38 -16.38 1.65 9.79
CA HIS A 38 -17.25 1.17 8.72
C HIS A 38 -17.75 -0.24 9.04
N ALA A 39 -19.07 -0.45 9.01
CA ALA A 39 -19.69 -1.68 9.51
C ALA A 39 -19.34 -2.93 8.69
N ALA A 40 -19.33 -2.81 7.37
CA ALA A 40 -18.97 -3.88 6.42
C ALA A 40 -18.37 -3.26 5.14
N PRO A 41 -17.15 -2.71 5.20
CA PRO A 41 -16.54 -2.04 4.07
C PRO A 41 -16.14 -3.02 2.96
N MET A 42 -16.26 -2.57 1.72
CA MET A 42 -15.58 -3.20 0.57
C MET A 42 -14.21 -2.56 0.37
N ILE A 43 -13.17 -3.38 0.40
CA ILE A 43 -11.76 -2.96 0.36
C ILE A 43 -11.07 -3.59 -0.83
N LEU A 44 -10.50 -2.76 -1.70
CA LEU A 44 -9.67 -3.20 -2.81
C LEU A 44 -8.20 -3.24 -2.37
N ASP A 45 -7.54 -4.38 -2.51
CA ASP A 45 -6.10 -4.56 -2.26
C ASP A 45 -5.36 -4.70 -3.59
N ILE A 46 -4.59 -3.67 -3.95
CA ILE A 46 -3.86 -3.58 -5.22
C ILE A 46 -2.43 -4.08 -5.01
N GLY A 47 -2.10 -5.16 -5.72
CA GLY A 47 -0.83 -5.89 -5.61
C GLY A 47 -0.74 -6.74 -4.34
N GLY A 48 -1.88 -7.09 -3.74
CA GLY A 48 -1.95 -7.85 -2.48
C GLY A 48 -1.56 -9.32 -2.59
N ARG A 49 -1.03 -9.78 -3.72
CA ARG A 49 -0.61 -11.18 -3.90
C ARG A 49 0.46 -11.54 -2.88
N ASN A 50 0.22 -12.60 -2.13
CA ASN A 50 1.14 -13.09 -1.11
C ASN A 50 2.41 -13.71 -1.73
N ARG A 51 3.49 -12.93 -1.82
CA ARG A 51 4.81 -13.40 -2.29
C ARG A 51 5.65 -14.04 -1.19
N SER A 52 5.44 -13.65 0.07
CA SER A 52 6.33 -13.94 1.19
C SER A 52 5.80 -15.00 2.16
N GLY A 53 4.62 -15.57 1.88
CA GLY A 53 3.89 -16.44 2.80
C GLY A 53 3.24 -15.70 3.98
N LYS A 54 3.37 -14.37 4.03
CA LYS A 54 2.76 -13.51 5.04
C LYS A 54 1.95 -12.42 4.32
N PRO A 55 0.63 -12.31 4.57
CA PRO A 55 -0.14 -11.19 4.07
C PRO A 55 0.49 -9.89 4.59
N ILE A 56 0.84 -8.98 3.67
CA ILE A 56 1.45 -7.70 4.01
C ILE A 56 0.41 -6.80 4.70
N MET A 57 -0.86 -6.92 4.27
CA MET A 57 -1.98 -6.24 4.88
C MET A 57 -2.54 -7.01 6.09
N PRO A 58 -2.58 -6.42 7.30
CA PRO A 58 -3.51 -6.90 8.32
C PRO A 58 -4.93 -6.84 7.76
N ARG A 59 -5.66 -7.95 7.82
CA ARG A 59 -7.10 -7.94 7.49
C ARG A 59 -7.75 -6.89 8.39
N PHE A 60 -8.51 -5.96 7.78
CA PHE A 60 -9.32 -5.03 8.55
C PHE A 60 -10.45 -5.81 9.25
N SER A 61 -11.33 -5.13 9.99
CA SER A 61 -12.37 -5.73 10.86
C SER A 61 -13.03 -7.00 10.27
N THR A 62 -13.54 -7.88 11.15
CA THR A 62 -14.08 -9.21 10.77
C THR A 62 -15.18 -9.21 9.69
N ASN A 63 -15.81 -8.05 9.45
CA ASN A 63 -16.92 -7.90 8.50
C ASN A 63 -16.48 -7.24 7.17
N ALA A 64 -15.21 -6.87 7.02
CA ALA A 64 -14.70 -6.29 5.78
C ALA A 64 -14.66 -7.34 4.66
N VAL A 65 -15.12 -6.94 3.47
CA VAL A 65 -14.93 -7.73 2.25
C VAL A 65 -13.68 -7.23 1.56
N HIS A 66 -12.67 -8.08 1.47
CA HIS A 66 -11.42 -7.78 0.78
C HIS A 66 -11.46 -8.39 -0.62
N VAL A 67 -11.11 -7.59 -1.63
CA VAL A 67 -10.92 -8.04 -3.01
C VAL A 67 -9.47 -7.76 -3.37
N VAL A 68 -8.69 -8.80 -3.65
CA VAL A 68 -7.29 -8.70 -4.01
C VAL A 68 -7.14 -8.72 -5.53
N THR A 69 -6.40 -7.74 -6.06
CA THR A 69 -6.05 -7.69 -7.48
C THR A 69 -4.55 -7.60 -7.66
N ASP A 70 -4.04 -8.33 -8.65
CA ASP A 70 -2.62 -8.33 -9.01
C ASP A 70 -2.47 -8.59 -10.51
N ILE A 71 -1.39 -8.12 -11.12
CA ILE A 71 -1.11 -8.37 -12.54
C ILE A 71 -0.68 -9.83 -12.79
N VAL A 72 -0.21 -10.52 -11.74
CA VAL A 72 0.16 -11.93 -11.75
C VAL A 72 -0.84 -12.73 -10.94
N ASN A 73 -1.25 -13.90 -11.46
CA ASN A 73 -2.14 -14.80 -10.75
C ASN A 73 -1.52 -15.37 -9.45
N GLY A 74 -2.36 -15.72 -8.48
CA GLY A 74 -1.94 -16.36 -7.23
C GLY A 74 -3.12 -16.92 -6.43
N PRO A 75 -2.87 -17.78 -5.42
CA PRO A 75 -3.94 -18.38 -4.61
C PRO A 75 -4.80 -17.37 -3.86
N ASP A 76 -4.22 -16.22 -3.51
CA ASP A 76 -4.85 -15.14 -2.75
C ASP A 76 -5.32 -13.99 -3.67
N VAL A 77 -5.34 -14.17 -5.00
CA VAL A 77 -5.73 -13.13 -5.97
C VAL A 77 -7.15 -13.41 -6.47
N ASP A 78 -8.08 -12.51 -6.18
CA ASP A 78 -9.47 -12.63 -6.62
C ASP A 78 -9.64 -12.22 -8.09
N VAL A 79 -8.92 -11.17 -8.52
CA VAL A 79 -9.01 -10.62 -9.88
C VAL A 79 -7.62 -10.33 -10.44
N VAL A 80 -7.23 -11.07 -11.47
CA VAL A 80 -5.98 -10.82 -12.20
C VAL A 80 -6.17 -9.66 -13.18
N GLY A 81 -5.35 -8.62 -13.08
CA GLY A 81 -5.43 -7.50 -14.00
C GLY A 81 -4.46 -6.35 -13.76
N ASP A 82 -4.38 -5.45 -14.74
CA ASP A 82 -3.53 -4.26 -14.70
C ASP A 82 -4.24 -3.13 -13.93
N ALA A 83 -3.60 -2.65 -12.85
CA ALA A 83 -4.09 -1.52 -12.05
C ALA A 83 -4.24 -0.21 -12.84
N HIS A 84 -3.61 -0.09 -14.02
CA HIS A 84 -3.86 1.03 -14.93
C HIS A 84 -5.21 0.93 -15.66
N ARG A 85 -6.03 -0.09 -15.36
CA ARG A 85 -7.34 -0.34 -15.97
C ARG A 85 -8.38 -0.84 -14.94
N LEU A 86 -8.28 -0.46 -13.67
CA LEU A 86 -9.21 -0.93 -12.61
C LEU A 86 -10.69 -0.75 -12.98
N SER A 87 -11.07 0.35 -13.65
CA SER A 87 -12.46 0.60 -14.05
C SER A 87 -12.99 -0.36 -15.13
N SER A 88 -12.12 -1.11 -15.80
CA SER A 88 -12.52 -2.23 -16.68
C SER A 88 -12.66 -3.56 -15.93
N LEU A 89 -12.05 -3.67 -14.74
CA LEU A 89 -12.06 -4.88 -13.91
C LEU A 89 -13.18 -4.84 -12.86
N PHE A 90 -13.54 -3.63 -12.41
CA PHE A 90 -14.46 -3.41 -11.31
C PHE A 90 -15.53 -2.38 -11.65
N THR A 91 -16.70 -2.56 -11.05
CA THR A 91 -17.79 -1.59 -11.12
C THR A 91 -17.36 -0.25 -10.51
N THR A 92 -17.77 0.85 -11.15
CA THR A 92 -17.54 2.21 -10.63
C THR A 92 -18.21 2.42 -9.28
N ASN A 93 -17.63 3.23 -8.39
CA ASN A 93 -18.17 3.53 -7.06
C ASN A 93 -18.53 2.27 -6.23
N SER A 94 -17.72 1.22 -6.31
CA SER A 94 -17.98 -0.05 -5.61
C SER A 94 -17.21 -0.15 -4.30
N PHE A 95 -15.99 0.40 -4.21
CA PHE A 95 -15.15 0.24 -3.01
C PHE A 95 -15.28 1.42 -2.04
N ASP A 96 -15.33 1.11 -0.74
CA ASP A 96 -15.27 2.11 0.33
C ASP A 96 -13.81 2.53 0.59
N PHE A 97 -12.90 1.57 0.49
CA PHE A 97 -11.47 1.79 0.70
C PHE A 97 -10.62 1.06 -0.33
N ALA A 98 -9.41 1.56 -0.53
CA ALA A 98 -8.37 0.85 -1.26
C ALA A 98 -7.05 0.87 -0.49
N VAL A 99 -6.24 -0.16 -0.67
CA VAL A 99 -4.90 -0.26 -0.12
C VAL A 99 -3.92 -0.69 -1.20
N SER A 100 -2.69 -0.20 -1.11
CA SER A 100 -1.59 -0.62 -1.96
C SER A 100 -0.29 -0.45 -1.19
N ILE A 101 0.48 -1.52 -1.06
CA ILE A 101 1.75 -1.53 -0.32
C ILE A 101 2.84 -2.05 -1.23
N ASP A 102 3.87 -1.23 -1.44
CA ASP A 102 5.07 -1.57 -2.21
C ASP A 102 4.75 -1.98 -3.66
N VAL A 103 3.90 -1.18 -4.31
CA VAL A 103 3.44 -1.38 -5.70
C VAL A 103 3.59 -0.11 -6.52
N PHE A 104 3.35 1.06 -5.95
CA PHE A 104 3.27 2.32 -6.70
C PHE A 104 4.60 2.69 -7.38
N GLU A 105 5.72 2.26 -6.82
CA GLU A 105 7.06 2.38 -7.36
C GLU A 105 7.28 1.53 -8.62
N HIS A 106 6.51 0.46 -8.76
CA HIS A 106 6.57 -0.48 -9.88
C HIS A 106 5.53 -0.17 -10.97
N LEU A 107 4.65 0.80 -10.76
CA LEU A 107 3.68 1.24 -11.76
C LEU A 107 4.35 2.17 -12.76
N LEU A 108 4.21 1.88 -14.06
CA LEU A 108 4.76 2.76 -15.11
C LEU A 108 4.14 4.18 -15.05
N MET A 109 2.85 4.28 -14.72
CA MET A 109 2.11 5.55 -14.64
C MET A 109 1.24 5.60 -13.38
N PRO A 110 1.81 5.84 -12.18
CA PRO A 110 1.07 5.80 -10.92
C PRO A 110 -0.09 6.81 -10.90
N TRP A 111 0.05 7.98 -11.55
CA TRP A 111 -1.03 8.96 -11.69
C TRP A 111 -2.26 8.40 -12.44
N LYS A 112 -2.06 7.51 -13.42
CA LYS A 112 -3.16 6.88 -14.14
C LYS A 112 -3.90 5.89 -13.23
N VAL A 113 -3.18 5.17 -12.37
CA VAL A 113 -3.79 4.30 -11.36
C VAL A 113 -4.60 5.11 -10.34
N VAL A 114 -4.15 6.31 -9.95
CA VAL A 114 -4.95 7.22 -9.11
C VAL A 114 -6.25 7.65 -9.81
N VAL A 115 -6.22 7.92 -11.12
CA VAL A 115 -7.43 8.22 -11.90
C VAL A 115 -8.39 7.03 -11.95
N GLU A 116 -7.86 5.82 -12.13
CA GLU A 116 -8.66 4.58 -12.10
C GLU A 116 -9.25 4.29 -10.71
N LEU A 117 -8.47 4.51 -9.64
CA LEU A 117 -8.92 4.44 -8.25
C LEU A 117 -10.10 5.37 -7.99
N ASN A 118 -10.03 6.63 -8.45
CA ASN A 118 -11.13 7.58 -8.32
C ASN A 118 -12.42 7.12 -9.03
N ARG A 119 -12.34 6.25 -10.04
CA ARG A 119 -13.52 5.69 -10.73
C ARG A 119 -14.17 4.56 -9.94
N VAL A 120 -13.35 3.71 -9.30
CA VAL A 120 -13.84 2.50 -8.61
C VAL A 120 -14.15 2.74 -7.14
N LEU A 121 -13.57 3.76 -6.51
CA LEU A 121 -13.92 4.20 -5.15
C LEU A 121 -15.25 4.95 -5.15
N LYS A 122 -16.06 4.74 -4.11
CA LYS A 122 -17.26 5.54 -3.83
C LYS A 122 -16.87 7.00 -3.52
N PRO A 123 -17.79 7.97 -3.72
CA PRO A 123 -17.60 9.31 -3.20
C PRO A 123 -17.29 9.29 -1.69
N GLY A 124 -16.20 9.92 -1.28
CA GLY A 124 -15.71 9.90 0.11
C GLY A 124 -14.87 8.67 0.48
N GLY A 125 -14.71 7.71 -0.43
CA GLY A 125 -13.81 6.58 -0.28
C GLY A 125 -12.36 7.02 -0.14
N ARG A 126 -11.56 6.22 0.56
CA ARG A 126 -10.16 6.58 0.89
C ARG A 126 -9.20 5.50 0.46
N VAL A 127 -8.03 5.91 0.00
CA VAL A 127 -6.93 5.01 -0.33
C VAL A 127 -5.77 5.19 0.64
N TRP A 128 -5.16 4.08 1.05
CA TRP A 128 -3.84 4.07 1.68
C TRP A 128 -2.81 3.54 0.68
N VAL A 129 -1.78 4.34 0.42
CA VAL A 129 -0.63 3.94 -0.40
C VAL A 129 0.62 4.03 0.45
N SER A 130 1.34 2.93 0.56
CA SER A 130 2.72 2.88 1.05
C SER A 130 3.63 2.51 -0.11
N SER A 131 4.73 3.25 -0.26
CA SER A 131 5.71 3.03 -1.33
C SER A 131 7.07 3.55 -0.88
N HIS A 132 8.09 3.31 -1.68
CA HIS A 132 9.47 3.53 -1.32
C HIS A 132 9.95 4.98 -1.53
N GLN A 133 10.69 5.51 -0.54
CA GLN A 133 11.35 6.82 -0.63
C GLN A 133 12.85 6.71 -0.94
N THR A 134 13.60 5.91 -0.20
CA THR A 134 15.09 5.87 -0.30
C THR A 134 15.67 4.51 -0.65
N ILE A 135 14.85 3.53 -1.03
CA ILE A 135 15.38 2.21 -1.40
C ILE A 135 16.12 2.27 -2.75
N GLY A 136 17.19 1.47 -2.88
CA GLY A 136 17.88 1.25 -4.14
C GLY A 136 17.00 0.55 -5.18
N LEU A 137 17.54 0.28 -6.37
CA LEU A 137 16.83 -0.47 -7.39
C LEU A 137 16.50 -1.90 -6.89
N HIS A 138 15.25 -2.32 -7.03
CA HIS A 138 14.73 -3.62 -6.64
C HIS A 138 13.58 -4.06 -7.57
N ASP A 139 13.46 -5.36 -7.84
CA ASP A 139 12.44 -5.94 -8.75
C ASP A 139 12.51 -5.43 -10.21
N LEU A 140 13.72 -5.38 -10.76
CA LEU A 140 13.98 -5.04 -12.17
C LEU A 140 13.30 -6.03 -13.15
N PRO A 141 12.85 -5.57 -14.32
CA PRO A 141 12.99 -4.21 -14.87
C PRO A 141 11.88 -3.24 -14.43
N TRP A 142 10.95 -3.66 -13.59
CA TRP A 142 9.72 -2.94 -13.30
C TRP A 142 9.85 -2.03 -12.08
N ASP A 143 10.89 -1.20 -12.00
CA ASP A 143 11.17 -0.31 -10.87
C ASP A 143 11.43 1.12 -11.35
N PHE A 144 10.47 2.00 -11.07
CA PHE A 144 10.37 3.30 -11.76
C PHE A 144 10.44 4.51 -10.83
N TRP A 145 9.96 4.41 -9.58
CA TRP A 145 9.74 5.60 -8.74
C TRP A 145 10.31 5.51 -7.33
N ARG A 146 10.63 6.69 -6.80
CA ARG A 146 10.88 6.95 -5.37
C ARG A 146 10.04 8.17 -4.99
N PHE A 147 9.16 8.02 -4.00
CA PHE A 147 8.23 9.06 -3.57
C PHE A 147 8.78 9.84 -2.38
N SER A 148 8.62 11.16 -2.36
CA SER A 148 9.12 12.08 -1.32
C SER A 148 8.01 12.91 -0.67
#